data_AF-A0AAU8UW66-F1
#
_entry.id   AF-A0AAU8UW66-F1
#
_cell.length_a   1.000
_cell.length_b   1.000
_cell.length_c   1.000
_cell.angle_alpha   90.00
_cell.angle_beta   90.00
_cell.angle_gamma   90.00
#
_symmetry.space_group_name_H-M   'P 1'
#
loop_
_entity.id
_entity.type
_entity.pdbx_description
1 polymer ?
#
loop_
_entity_poly.entity_id
_entity_poly.type
_entity_poly.pdbx_seq_one_letter_code
_entity_poly.pdbx_strand_id
1 'polypeptide(L)'
;MKKIILGIITVLVLLVVIVLVKTYTYPFKKVNVSANSAMNIPQNDSAIYRFSGGLKIPTISTGELGDFDYTSFDQFKKYLKETYPLIYQHTEYQEVNGYGLVFKLKGSNSGLQPILFLSHMDVVPPGDADVKNKEENIFRPQDKPAASPKEVAEDWDYAPFSGAVANGRIYGRGALDMKGMLFSLMESLTTLIKEKHIPQRDIYLAFGFDEEVGGRKGAVKIAEYFKSKGLEFDAVYDEGGIIVEKGSISGINSDVALIGCAEKGFLSARIRVKGLGGHSSMPPTESAIGKAAVIMQRLEDHQMKPMITPLIQEFFDNVGGAMPFTNRMAIANRWLLNPVLLSQLTKNNSTNALVRTTTALTMMKGSDGTNVLSPEVEFVVNFRLLPGNTVKDVKDHIAKATKGFNVEIEEVDNTREASAVSSTKTKAYKVIESGIKELYPEALVSPYLTVGGTDAYKYQIVSKNIYRFIPFKINHAEQQSIHSTNEYISIENYMRMIRYFEYVMKNYDK
;
A
#
# COMPACT_ATOMS: atom_id res chain seq x y z
N MET A 1 32.91 50.20 -2.87
CA MET A 1 32.72 48.93 -3.60
C MET A 1 33.49 47.75 -2.99
N LYS A 2 34.83 47.79 -2.84
CA LYS A 2 35.62 46.65 -2.28
C LYS A 2 35.15 46.15 -0.90
N LYS A 3 34.82 47.04 0.04
CA LYS A 3 34.31 46.65 1.39
C LYS A 3 32.93 45.98 1.35
N ILE A 4 32.07 46.38 0.40
CA ILE A 4 30.73 45.79 0.22
C ILE A 4 30.87 44.40 -0.40
N ILE A 5 31.71 44.25 -1.42
CA ILE A 5 32.01 42.96 -2.05
C ILE A 5 32.62 41.99 -1.02
N LEU A 6 33.56 42.47 -0.20
CA LEU A 6 34.15 41.67 0.88
C LEU A 6 33.09 41.24 1.90
N GLY A 7 32.18 42.13 2.30
CA GLY A 7 31.07 41.80 3.18
C GLY A 7 30.15 40.71 2.61
N ILE A 8 29.79 40.80 1.32
CA ILE A 8 28.97 39.79 0.63
C ILE A 8 29.69 38.44 0.59
N ILE A 9 30.98 38.43 0.25
CA ILE A 9 31.78 37.19 0.22
C ILE A 9 31.84 36.55 1.61
N THR A 10 32.07 37.33 2.67
CA THR A 10 32.09 36.81 4.04
C THR A 10 30.76 36.17 4.42
N VAL A 11 29.63 36.80 4.08
CA VAL A 11 28.29 36.24 4.33
C VAL A 11 28.07 34.95 3.55
N LEU A 12 28.50 34.88 2.28
CA LEU A 12 28.40 33.67 1.46
C LEU A 12 29.26 32.53 2.03
N VAL A 13 30.49 32.82 2.46
CA VAL A 13 31.36 31.83 3.09
C VAL A 13 30.75 31.33 4.40
N LEU A 14 30.23 32.22 5.25
CA LEU A 14 29.52 31.82 6.47
C LEU A 14 28.30 30.95 6.16
N LEU A 15 27.52 31.30 5.13
CA LEU A 15 26.38 30.50 4.69
C LEU A 15 26.81 29.09 4.25
N VAL A 16 27.88 28.99 3.45
CA VAL A 16 28.45 27.70 3.03
C VAL A 16 28.91 26.88 4.23
N VAL A 17 29.60 27.50 5.18
CA VAL A 17 30.04 26.83 6.43
C VAL A 17 28.82 26.33 7.21
N ILE A 18 27.78 27.15 7.39
CA ILE A 18 26.54 26.75 8.08
C ILE A 18 25.89 25.55 7.38
N VAL A 19 25.79 25.59 6.04
CA VAL A 19 25.22 24.49 5.24
C VAL A 19 26.01 23.21 5.41
N LEU A 20 27.35 23.28 5.36
CA LEU A 20 28.23 22.13 5.53
C LEU A 20 28.14 21.57 6.95
N VAL A 21 28.27 22.42 7.98
CA VAL A 21 28.17 22.02 9.40
C VAL A 21 26.83 21.33 9.63
N LYS A 22 25.71 21.93 9.22
CA LYS A 22 24.40 21.30 9.32
C LYS A 22 24.34 19.95 8.60
N THR A 23 24.91 19.83 7.41
CA THR A 23 24.92 18.57 6.66
C THR A 23 25.67 17.47 7.40
N TYR A 24 26.80 17.79 8.03
CA TYR A 24 27.62 16.82 8.76
C TYR A 24 27.09 16.48 10.16
N THR A 25 26.37 17.41 10.81
CA THR A 25 25.84 17.21 12.17
C THR A 25 24.38 16.76 12.20
N TYR A 26 23.71 16.72 11.03
CA TYR A 26 22.32 16.28 10.95
C TYR A 26 22.18 14.81 11.40
N PRO A 27 21.23 14.49 12.29
CA PRO A 27 21.14 13.18 12.93
C PRO A 27 20.46 12.13 12.04
N PHE A 28 20.98 11.91 10.83
CA PHE A 28 20.51 10.81 9.99
C PHE A 28 20.70 9.46 10.70
N LYS A 29 19.73 8.55 10.52
CA LYS A 29 19.86 7.18 11.03
C LYS A 29 21.07 6.51 10.38
N LYS A 30 21.93 5.95 11.22
CA LYS A 30 23.14 5.26 10.76
C LYS A 30 22.77 3.93 10.12
N VAL A 31 23.41 3.60 9.00
CA VAL A 31 23.35 2.27 8.41
C VAL A 31 24.24 1.36 9.27
N ASN A 32 23.64 0.57 10.14
CA ASN A 32 24.36 -0.47 10.86
C ASN A 32 24.48 -1.69 9.94
N VAL A 33 25.69 -1.94 9.44
CA VAL A 33 26.01 -3.21 8.80
C VAL A 33 26.18 -4.22 9.95
N SER A 34 25.19 -5.07 10.13
CA SER A 34 25.27 -6.16 11.10
C SER A 34 26.10 -7.29 10.48
N ALA A 35 27.05 -7.85 11.24
CA ALA A 35 27.75 -9.07 10.87
C ALA A 35 26.90 -10.34 11.06
N ASN A 36 25.67 -10.20 11.58
CA ASN A 36 24.78 -11.34 11.75
C ASN A 36 24.28 -11.81 10.39
N SER A 37 24.56 -13.06 10.06
CA SER A 37 23.91 -13.74 8.94
C SER A 37 22.39 -13.73 9.14
N ALA A 38 21.64 -13.46 8.07
CA ALA A 38 20.19 -13.66 8.08
C ALA A 38 19.86 -15.07 8.61
N MET A 39 18.81 -15.17 9.43
CA MET A 39 18.40 -16.44 10.03
C MET A 39 18.17 -17.49 8.94
N ASN A 40 18.59 -18.74 9.19
CA ASN A 40 18.25 -19.85 8.29
C ASN A 40 16.75 -20.13 8.38
N ILE A 41 16.06 -20.03 7.26
CA ILE A 41 14.60 -20.17 7.22
C ILE A 41 14.28 -21.58 6.74
N PRO A 42 13.81 -22.46 7.63
CA PRO A 42 13.52 -23.83 7.24
C PRO A 42 12.38 -23.83 6.23
N GLN A 43 12.56 -24.60 5.15
CA GLN A 43 11.49 -24.86 4.21
C GLN A 43 10.43 -25.77 4.84
N ASN A 44 9.16 -25.48 4.58
CA ASN A 44 8.04 -26.27 5.08
C ASN A 44 7.09 -26.58 3.93
N ASP A 45 7.26 -27.76 3.34
CA ASP A 45 6.45 -28.21 2.20
C ASP A 45 4.95 -28.24 2.52
N SER A 46 4.57 -28.45 3.78
CA SER A 46 3.15 -28.42 4.17
C SER A 46 2.55 -27.01 4.14
N ALA A 47 3.32 -25.99 4.52
CA ALA A 47 2.86 -24.59 4.42
C ALA A 47 2.72 -24.18 2.94
N ILE A 48 3.73 -24.51 2.13
CA ILE A 48 3.72 -24.28 0.68
C ILE A 48 2.52 -25.00 0.04
N TYR A 49 2.25 -26.24 0.42
CA TYR A 49 1.12 -27.02 -0.10
C TYR A 49 -0.23 -26.41 0.24
N ARG A 50 -0.45 -25.98 1.50
CA ARG A 50 -1.69 -25.32 1.92
C ARG A 50 -1.92 -24.02 1.15
N PHE A 51 -0.87 -23.22 1.00
CA PHE A 51 -0.99 -21.96 0.27
C PHE A 51 -1.21 -22.16 -1.24
N SER A 52 -0.45 -23.07 -1.86
CA SER A 52 -0.66 -23.50 -3.26
C SER A 52 -2.11 -23.95 -3.49
N GLY A 53 -2.68 -24.76 -2.60
CA GLY A 53 -4.07 -25.18 -2.72
C GLY A 53 -5.09 -24.04 -2.54
N GLY A 54 -4.81 -23.07 -1.67
CA GLY A 54 -5.64 -21.87 -1.51
C GLY A 54 -5.66 -20.96 -2.74
N LEU A 55 -4.56 -20.89 -3.49
CA LEU A 55 -4.47 -20.14 -4.76
C LEU A 55 -5.29 -20.78 -5.88
N LYS A 56 -5.63 -22.07 -5.78
CA LYS A 56 -6.49 -22.75 -6.75
C LYS A 56 -7.96 -22.33 -6.69
N ILE A 57 -8.36 -21.63 -5.63
CA ILE A 57 -9.75 -21.24 -5.39
C ILE A 57 -9.95 -19.78 -5.85
N PRO A 58 -10.70 -19.50 -6.92
CA PRO A 58 -10.80 -18.16 -7.52
C PRO A 58 -11.84 -17.30 -6.79
N THR A 59 -11.48 -16.77 -5.62
CA THR A 59 -12.27 -15.81 -4.84
C THR A 59 -12.25 -14.41 -5.47
N ILE A 60 -12.67 -14.32 -6.74
CA ILE A 60 -12.61 -13.07 -7.51
C ILE A 60 -13.72 -12.15 -7.03
N SER A 61 -13.38 -10.89 -6.75
CA SER A 61 -14.35 -9.82 -6.52
C SER A 61 -14.35 -8.84 -7.70
N THR A 62 -15.54 -8.54 -8.22
CA THR A 62 -15.77 -7.61 -9.34
C THR A 62 -17.05 -6.80 -9.12
N GLY A 63 -17.10 -5.63 -9.75
CA GLY A 63 -18.33 -4.82 -9.84
C GLY A 63 -18.73 -4.12 -8.54
N GLU A 64 -19.97 -3.62 -8.49
CA GLU A 64 -20.52 -3.01 -7.27
C GLU A 64 -20.84 -4.09 -6.24
N LEU A 65 -20.08 -4.12 -5.14
CA LEU A 65 -20.39 -4.74 -3.83
C LEU A 65 -21.49 -5.81 -3.84
N GLY A 66 -21.31 -6.94 -4.53
CA GLY A 66 -22.28 -8.05 -4.50
C GLY A 66 -22.42 -8.89 -5.77
N ASP A 67 -21.95 -8.42 -6.91
CA ASP A 67 -22.04 -9.15 -8.19
C ASP A 67 -20.81 -10.05 -8.44
N PHE A 68 -20.46 -10.91 -7.47
CA PHE A 68 -19.40 -11.91 -7.64
C PHE A 68 -19.77 -13.27 -7.07
N ASP A 69 -19.10 -14.33 -7.55
CA ASP A 69 -19.45 -15.71 -7.24
C ASP A 69 -19.05 -16.11 -5.82
N TYR A 70 -20.04 -16.09 -4.92
CA TYR A 70 -19.88 -16.52 -3.53
C TYR A 70 -19.54 -18.01 -3.36
N THR A 71 -19.75 -18.85 -4.38
CA THR A 71 -19.42 -20.29 -4.33
C THR A 71 -17.93 -20.50 -4.07
N SER A 72 -17.06 -19.70 -4.71
CA SER A 72 -15.61 -19.73 -4.47
C SER A 72 -15.25 -19.36 -3.03
N PHE A 73 -16.00 -18.43 -2.43
CA PHE A 73 -15.78 -18.01 -1.04
C PHE A 73 -16.21 -19.11 -0.06
N ASP A 74 -17.32 -19.80 -0.32
CA ASP A 74 -17.72 -20.97 0.46
C ASP A 74 -16.69 -22.11 0.36
N GLN A 75 -16.17 -22.36 -0.85
CA GLN A 75 -15.07 -23.31 -1.06
C GLN A 75 -13.82 -22.91 -0.29
N PHE A 76 -13.46 -21.63 -0.29
CA PHE A 76 -12.30 -21.12 0.42
C PHE A 76 -12.45 -21.24 1.95
N LYS A 77 -13.62 -20.88 2.50
CA LYS A 77 -13.93 -21.08 3.93
C LYS A 77 -13.82 -22.54 4.34
N LYS A 78 -14.38 -23.45 3.53
CA LYS A 78 -14.27 -24.90 3.75
C LYS A 78 -12.82 -25.36 3.71
N TYR A 79 -12.05 -24.91 2.71
CA TYR A 79 -10.63 -25.23 2.57
C TYR A 79 -9.83 -24.81 3.81
N LEU A 80 -9.97 -23.56 4.28
CA LEU A 80 -9.28 -23.09 5.48
C LEU A 80 -9.60 -23.94 6.72
N LYS A 81 -10.86 -24.32 6.90
CA LYS A 81 -11.30 -25.16 8.02
C LYS A 81 -10.70 -26.56 7.98
N GLU A 82 -10.59 -27.14 6.79
CA GLU A 82 -10.00 -28.47 6.58
C GLU A 82 -8.47 -28.44 6.72
N THR A 83 -7.80 -27.37 6.28
CA THR A 83 -6.34 -27.28 6.31
C THR A 83 -5.76 -26.74 7.62
N TYR A 84 -6.53 -25.99 8.40
CA TYR A 84 -6.13 -25.42 9.70
C TYR A 84 -7.03 -25.83 10.87
N PRO A 85 -7.31 -27.14 11.08
CA PRO A 85 -8.25 -27.59 12.11
C PRO A 85 -7.85 -27.14 13.53
N LEU A 86 -6.54 -27.03 13.80
CA LEU A 86 -6.04 -26.57 15.10
C LEU A 86 -6.45 -25.12 15.42
N ILE A 87 -6.47 -24.23 14.43
CA ILE A 87 -6.90 -22.84 14.67
C ILE A 87 -8.38 -22.84 15.06
N TYR A 88 -9.23 -23.52 14.30
CA TYR A 88 -10.66 -23.60 14.58
C TYR A 88 -10.99 -24.32 15.91
N GLN A 89 -10.12 -25.18 16.41
CA GLN A 89 -10.27 -25.85 17.70
C GLN A 89 -9.81 -25.00 18.90
N HIS A 90 -8.82 -24.12 18.70
CA HIS A 90 -8.14 -23.40 19.78
C HIS A 90 -8.37 -21.89 19.78
N THR A 91 -9.21 -21.38 18.89
CA THR A 91 -9.59 -19.97 18.82
C THR A 91 -11.11 -19.80 18.88
N GLU A 92 -11.57 -18.64 19.37
CA GLU A 92 -12.95 -18.22 19.15
C GLU A 92 -13.08 -17.80 17.67
N TYR A 93 -14.05 -18.38 16.96
CA TYR A 93 -14.31 -18.12 15.54
C TYR A 93 -15.68 -17.45 15.34
N GLN A 94 -15.71 -16.38 14.55
CA GLN A 94 -16.94 -15.66 14.20
C GLN A 94 -16.94 -15.29 12.72
N GLU A 95 -18.05 -15.59 12.04
CA GLU A 95 -18.35 -15.03 10.71
C GLU A 95 -19.11 -13.70 10.89
N VAL A 96 -18.59 -12.63 10.30
CA VAL A 96 -19.19 -11.30 10.30
C VAL A 96 -19.72 -11.00 8.91
N ASN A 97 -20.99 -10.62 8.82
CA ASN A 97 -21.66 -10.30 7.55
C ASN A 97 -21.54 -11.43 6.49
N GLY A 98 -21.57 -12.69 6.94
CA GLY A 98 -21.59 -13.90 6.12
C GLY A 98 -20.23 -14.45 5.66
N TYR A 99 -19.25 -13.59 5.38
CA TYR A 99 -17.95 -14.03 4.84
C TYR A 99 -16.72 -13.41 5.51
N GLY A 100 -16.88 -12.36 6.32
CA GLY A 100 -15.77 -11.81 7.09
C GLY A 100 -15.35 -12.79 8.18
N LEU A 101 -14.12 -13.27 8.18
CA LEU A 101 -13.66 -14.29 9.14
C LEU A 101 -12.91 -13.62 10.28
N VAL A 102 -13.32 -13.90 11.52
CA VAL A 102 -12.62 -13.40 12.71
C VAL A 102 -12.21 -14.57 13.59
N PHE A 103 -10.92 -14.63 13.93
CA PHE A 103 -10.34 -15.58 14.87
C PHE A 103 -9.73 -14.85 16.05
N LYS A 104 -9.92 -15.37 17.26
CA LYS A 104 -9.31 -14.84 18.47
C LYS A 104 -8.59 -15.94 19.24
N LEU A 105 -7.28 -15.78 19.38
CA LEU A 105 -6.48 -16.55 20.33
C LEU A 105 -6.42 -15.79 21.65
N LYS A 106 -6.88 -16.43 22.72
CA LYS A 106 -6.92 -15.84 24.06
C LYS A 106 -5.51 -15.74 24.67
N GLY A 107 -5.18 -14.56 25.21
CA GLY A 107 -3.96 -14.31 25.96
C GLY A 107 -4.11 -14.56 27.47
N SER A 108 -2.99 -14.46 28.19
CA SER A 108 -2.95 -14.68 29.64
C SER A 108 -3.48 -13.50 30.48
N ASN A 109 -3.56 -12.29 29.92
CA ASN A 109 -3.94 -11.07 30.61
C ASN A 109 -5.07 -10.33 29.88
N SER A 110 -6.30 -10.49 30.38
CA SER A 110 -7.51 -9.84 29.84
C SER A 110 -7.59 -8.32 30.10
N GLY A 111 -6.66 -7.75 30.88
CA GLY A 111 -6.57 -6.31 31.11
C GLY A 111 -5.79 -5.56 30.04
N LEU A 112 -5.13 -6.27 29.11
CA LEU A 112 -4.42 -5.68 27.98
C LEU A 112 -5.34 -5.57 26.76
N GLN A 113 -5.29 -4.43 26.07
CA GLN A 113 -5.94 -4.30 24.77
C GLN A 113 -5.38 -5.36 23.78
N PRO A 114 -6.20 -6.02 22.96
CA PRO A 114 -5.72 -6.97 21.95
C PRO A 114 -4.84 -6.33 20.86
N ILE A 115 -4.21 -7.18 20.05
CA ILE A 115 -3.66 -6.81 18.74
C ILE A 115 -4.45 -7.49 17.62
N LEU A 116 -4.54 -6.82 16.47
CA LEU A 116 -5.28 -7.27 15.31
C LEU A 116 -4.38 -7.36 14.09
N PHE A 117 -4.42 -8.50 13.41
CA PHE A 117 -3.87 -8.67 12.07
C PHE A 117 -5.00 -8.78 11.07
N LEU A 118 -4.91 -8.00 10.01
CA LEU A 118 -5.85 -7.99 8.90
C LEU A 118 -5.28 -8.79 7.73
N SER A 119 -6.19 -9.25 6.88
CA SER A 119 -5.91 -9.65 5.50
C SER A 119 -7.23 -9.58 4.74
N HIS A 120 -7.21 -9.79 3.43
CA HIS A 120 -8.40 -10.10 2.67
C HIS A 120 -8.22 -11.40 1.90
N MET A 121 -9.33 -12.01 1.49
CA MET A 121 -9.34 -13.29 0.78
C MET A 121 -9.72 -13.15 -0.69
N ASP A 122 -10.33 -12.03 -1.07
CA ASP A 122 -10.68 -11.76 -2.45
C ASP A 122 -9.46 -11.38 -3.28
N VAL A 123 -9.61 -11.42 -4.60
CA VAL A 123 -8.56 -11.08 -5.56
C VAL A 123 -9.18 -10.39 -6.77
N VAL A 124 -8.41 -9.54 -7.45
CA VAL A 124 -8.83 -9.00 -8.75
C VAL A 124 -8.93 -10.09 -9.85
N PRO A 125 -9.71 -9.85 -10.92
CA PRO A 125 -9.66 -10.68 -12.12
C PRO A 125 -8.23 -10.88 -12.66
N PRO A 126 -7.91 -12.07 -13.20
CA PRO A 126 -6.56 -12.36 -13.70
C PRO A 126 -6.25 -11.74 -15.08
N GLY A 127 -7.25 -11.18 -15.77
CA GLY A 127 -7.14 -10.72 -17.16
C GLY A 127 -7.11 -11.87 -18.17
N ASP A 128 -6.85 -11.52 -19.43
CA ASP A 128 -6.98 -12.42 -20.59
C ASP A 128 -5.63 -12.77 -21.25
N ALA A 129 -4.51 -12.52 -20.56
CA ALA A 129 -3.17 -12.79 -21.09
C ALA A 129 -2.90 -14.30 -21.29
N ASP A 130 -2.00 -14.61 -22.21
CA ASP A 130 -1.71 -16.00 -22.58
C ASP A 130 -1.03 -16.78 -21.43
N VAL A 131 -1.31 -18.09 -21.39
CA VAL A 131 -0.70 -19.02 -20.43
C VAL A 131 0.32 -19.89 -21.16
N LYS A 132 1.60 -19.73 -20.80
CA LYS A 132 2.72 -20.46 -21.42
C LYS A 132 2.72 -21.95 -21.06
N ASN A 133 2.59 -22.27 -19.77
CA ASN A 133 2.52 -23.65 -19.30
C ASN A 133 1.13 -23.96 -18.74
N LYS A 134 0.42 -24.88 -19.41
CA LYS A 134 -0.93 -25.34 -19.07
C LYS A 134 -0.95 -26.68 -18.32
N GLU A 135 0.21 -27.19 -17.91
CA GLU A 135 0.28 -28.36 -17.04
C GLU A 135 -0.43 -28.09 -15.71
N GLU A 136 -1.31 -29.00 -15.33
CA GLU A 136 -1.97 -28.99 -14.03
C GLU A 136 -1.12 -29.75 -13.00
N ASN A 137 -1.17 -29.32 -11.72
CA ASN A 137 -0.56 -30.02 -10.58
C ASN A 137 0.98 -30.01 -10.48
N ILE A 138 1.61 -28.89 -10.84
CA ILE A 138 3.05 -28.71 -10.64
C ILE A 138 3.33 -28.38 -9.18
N PHE A 139 4.07 -29.26 -8.49
CA PHE A 139 4.50 -29.04 -7.12
C PHE A 139 5.97 -29.46 -6.92
N ARG A 140 6.89 -28.51 -7.11
CA ARG A 140 8.35 -28.71 -7.07
C ARG A 140 9.01 -27.71 -6.10
N PRO A 141 8.77 -27.83 -4.79
CA PRO A 141 9.28 -26.88 -3.79
C PRO A 141 10.81 -26.87 -3.70
N GLN A 142 11.47 -27.97 -4.09
CA GLN A 142 12.92 -28.13 -4.02
C GLN A 142 13.67 -27.66 -5.27
N ASP A 143 12.97 -27.07 -6.25
CA ASP A 143 13.61 -26.50 -7.44
C ASP A 143 14.60 -25.41 -7.03
N LYS A 144 15.74 -25.34 -7.75
CA LYS A 144 16.67 -24.22 -7.61
C LYS A 144 15.91 -22.92 -7.95
N PRO A 145 15.93 -21.90 -7.08
CA PRO A 145 15.24 -20.65 -7.35
C PRO A 145 15.73 -19.99 -8.65
N ALA A 146 14.78 -19.58 -9.48
CA ALA A 146 15.08 -18.73 -10.64
C ALA A 146 15.51 -17.33 -10.17
N ALA A 147 16.33 -16.66 -10.98
CA ALA A 147 16.71 -15.28 -10.73
C ALA A 147 15.48 -14.35 -10.77
N SER A 148 15.45 -13.32 -9.93
CA SER A 148 14.39 -12.32 -9.96
C SER A 148 14.27 -11.68 -11.34
N PRO A 149 13.04 -11.44 -11.83
CA PRO A 149 12.80 -10.87 -13.15
C PRO A 149 13.33 -9.43 -13.20
N LYS A 150 13.79 -9.01 -14.37
CA LYS A 150 14.23 -7.62 -14.61
C LYS A 150 13.18 -6.78 -15.33
N GLU A 151 12.20 -7.44 -15.91
CA GLU A 151 11.17 -6.86 -16.76
C GLU A 151 9.80 -7.36 -16.30
N VAL A 152 8.77 -6.55 -16.53
CA VAL A 152 7.38 -6.89 -16.22
C VAL A 152 6.93 -7.99 -17.16
N ALA A 153 6.30 -9.04 -16.63
CA ALA A 153 5.81 -10.13 -17.45
C ALA A 153 4.52 -9.72 -18.19
N GLU A 154 4.43 -10.03 -19.48
CA GLU A 154 3.23 -9.78 -20.30
C GLU A 154 2.25 -10.96 -20.29
N ASP A 155 2.75 -12.17 -19.99
CA ASP A 155 2.01 -13.43 -20.01
C ASP A 155 2.10 -14.15 -18.67
N TRP A 156 1.20 -15.10 -18.46
CA TRP A 156 1.24 -16.04 -17.34
C TRP A 156 2.18 -17.21 -17.64
N ASP A 157 3.20 -17.43 -16.81
CA ASP A 157 4.04 -18.63 -16.94
C ASP A 157 3.26 -19.89 -16.59
N TYR A 158 2.37 -19.80 -15.59
CA TYR A 158 1.40 -20.83 -15.20
C TYR A 158 0.02 -20.20 -15.04
N ALA A 159 -1.05 -20.99 -15.22
CA ALA A 159 -2.42 -20.46 -15.15
C ALA A 159 -2.69 -19.70 -13.83
N PRO A 160 -3.50 -18.61 -13.84
CA PRO A 160 -3.66 -17.71 -12.69
C PRO A 160 -4.15 -18.38 -11.41
N PHE A 161 -4.90 -19.47 -11.51
CA PHE A 161 -5.40 -20.25 -10.38
C PHE A 161 -4.84 -21.69 -10.38
N SER A 162 -3.64 -21.88 -10.93
CA SER A 162 -2.98 -23.20 -10.92
C SER A 162 -2.41 -23.57 -9.55
N GLY A 163 -2.02 -22.58 -8.74
CA GLY A 163 -1.25 -22.78 -7.52
C GLY A 163 0.11 -23.45 -7.79
N ALA A 164 0.67 -23.32 -9.00
CA ALA A 164 1.88 -24.03 -9.38
C ALA A 164 3.07 -23.68 -8.48
N VAL A 165 3.82 -24.68 -8.03
CA VAL A 165 5.08 -24.48 -7.31
C VAL A 165 6.21 -24.97 -8.19
N ALA A 166 7.04 -24.05 -8.66
CA ALA A 166 8.15 -24.35 -9.55
C ALA A 166 9.22 -23.25 -9.45
N ASN A 167 10.47 -23.59 -9.74
CA ASN A 167 11.58 -22.63 -9.83
C ASN A 167 11.73 -21.74 -8.57
N GLY A 168 11.47 -22.30 -7.38
CA GLY A 168 11.53 -21.58 -6.11
C GLY A 168 10.38 -20.57 -5.88
N ARG A 169 9.28 -20.66 -6.63
CA ARG A 169 8.14 -19.73 -6.59
C ARG A 169 6.81 -20.46 -6.45
N ILE A 170 5.83 -19.78 -5.89
CA ILE A 170 4.43 -20.21 -5.78
C ILE A 170 3.61 -19.23 -6.64
N TYR A 171 3.11 -19.71 -7.78
CA TYR A 171 2.41 -18.91 -8.77
C TYR A 171 0.90 -18.92 -8.54
N GLY A 172 0.30 -17.75 -8.69
CA GLY A 172 -1.15 -17.60 -8.71
C GLY A 172 -1.59 -16.18 -8.36
N ARG A 173 -2.74 -15.77 -8.91
CA ARG A 173 -3.43 -14.55 -8.52
C ARG A 173 -3.75 -14.60 -7.02
N GLY A 174 -3.31 -13.60 -6.28
CA GLY A 174 -3.39 -13.55 -4.83
C GLY A 174 -2.14 -14.00 -4.09
N ALA A 175 -1.07 -14.38 -4.81
CA ALA A 175 0.18 -14.81 -4.19
C ALA A 175 0.88 -13.68 -3.39
N LEU A 176 0.84 -12.46 -3.91
CA LEU A 176 1.29 -11.23 -3.28
C LEU A 176 0.13 -10.42 -2.68
N ASP A 177 -1.05 -10.44 -3.32
CA ASP A 177 -2.20 -9.60 -2.93
C ASP A 177 -3.55 -10.37 -2.87
N MET A 178 -3.97 -10.91 -1.72
CA MET A 178 -3.17 -10.93 -0.49
C MET A 178 -3.25 -12.25 0.29
N LYS A 179 -3.64 -13.33 -0.38
CA LYS A 179 -3.71 -14.68 0.21
C LYS A 179 -2.37 -15.10 0.82
N GLY A 180 -1.24 -14.69 0.25
CA GLY A 180 0.09 -14.97 0.82
C GLY A 180 0.22 -14.58 2.29
N MET A 181 -0.24 -13.37 2.64
CA MET A 181 -0.24 -12.88 4.03
C MET A 181 -1.30 -13.60 4.89
N LEU A 182 -2.51 -13.81 4.37
CA LEU A 182 -3.56 -14.59 5.04
C LEU A 182 -3.03 -15.96 5.49
N PHE A 183 -2.48 -16.72 4.55
CA PHE A 183 -1.92 -18.04 4.84
C PHE A 183 -0.73 -17.95 5.79
N SER A 184 0.11 -16.91 5.68
CA SER A 184 1.21 -16.73 6.61
C SER A 184 0.75 -16.47 8.04
N LEU A 185 -0.28 -15.66 8.25
CA LEU A 185 -0.90 -15.43 9.56
C LEU A 185 -1.46 -16.73 10.15
N MET A 186 -2.10 -17.57 9.32
CA MET A 186 -2.61 -18.88 9.73
C MET A 186 -1.47 -19.84 10.11
N GLU A 187 -0.38 -19.89 9.34
CA GLU A 187 0.80 -20.69 9.68
C GLU A 187 1.46 -20.25 10.98
N SER A 188 1.63 -18.94 11.19
CA SER A 188 2.21 -18.38 12.41
C SER A 188 1.34 -18.71 13.62
N LEU A 189 0.02 -18.50 13.52
CA LEU A 189 -0.90 -18.81 14.63
C LEU A 189 -0.94 -20.31 14.94
N THR A 190 -0.91 -21.16 13.91
CA THR A 190 -0.79 -22.61 14.07
C THR A 190 0.48 -23.00 14.82
N THR A 191 1.59 -22.32 14.54
CA THR A 191 2.87 -22.55 15.22
C THR A 191 2.78 -22.19 16.71
N LEU A 192 2.20 -21.02 17.04
CA LEU A 192 1.96 -20.63 18.44
C LEU A 192 1.13 -21.68 19.20
N ILE A 193 0.06 -22.18 18.58
CA ILE A 193 -0.83 -23.21 19.18
C ILE A 193 -0.08 -24.52 19.40
N LYS A 194 0.67 -25.00 18.40
CA LYS A 194 1.45 -26.25 18.48
C LYS A 194 2.52 -26.19 19.57
N GLU A 195 3.18 -25.05 19.71
CA GLU A 195 4.19 -24.82 20.75
C GLU A 195 3.59 -24.52 22.12
N LYS A 196 2.25 -24.43 22.22
CA LYS A 196 1.54 -24.04 23.45
C LYS A 196 2.00 -22.69 23.99
N HIS A 197 2.40 -21.79 23.09
CA HIS A 197 2.77 -20.43 23.45
C HIS A 197 1.51 -19.62 23.78
N ILE A 198 1.43 -19.10 24.99
CA ILE A 198 0.32 -18.24 25.43
C ILE A 198 0.79 -16.78 25.37
N PRO A 199 0.24 -15.94 24.46
CA PRO A 199 0.60 -14.53 24.40
C PRO A 199 0.08 -13.78 25.64
N GLN A 200 0.67 -12.64 25.98
CA GLN A 200 0.18 -11.86 27.14
C GLN A 200 -1.21 -11.26 26.87
N ARG A 201 -1.43 -10.73 25.67
CA ARG A 201 -2.71 -10.18 25.20
C ARG A 201 -3.41 -11.11 24.23
N ASP A 202 -4.70 -10.88 24.04
CA ASP A 202 -5.46 -11.54 22.96
C ASP A 202 -4.91 -11.14 21.58
N ILE A 203 -4.84 -12.11 20.67
CA ILE A 203 -4.46 -11.92 19.27
C ILE A 203 -5.69 -12.18 18.41
N TYR A 204 -6.03 -11.21 17.56
CA TYR A 204 -7.11 -11.34 16.59
C TYR A 204 -6.54 -11.43 15.17
N LEU A 205 -7.11 -12.32 14.37
CA LEU A 205 -7.02 -12.30 12.92
C LEU A 205 -8.39 -11.91 12.37
N ALA A 206 -8.44 -11.00 11.39
CA ALA A 206 -9.65 -10.66 10.69
C ALA A 206 -9.44 -10.62 9.18
N PHE A 207 -10.24 -11.38 8.44
CA PHE A 207 -10.13 -11.51 6.99
C PHE A 207 -11.36 -10.95 6.29
N GLY A 208 -11.17 -9.87 5.52
CA GLY A 208 -12.16 -9.28 4.60
C GLY A 208 -12.36 -10.13 3.34
N PHE A 209 -13.39 -9.82 2.55
CA PHE A 209 -13.76 -10.59 1.35
C PHE A 209 -14.18 -9.71 0.17
N ASP A 210 -13.99 -8.41 0.27
CA ASP A 210 -14.37 -7.44 -0.76
C ASP A 210 -13.41 -6.24 -0.82
N GLU A 211 -12.14 -6.41 -0.41
CA GLU A 211 -11.15 -5.31 -0.36
C GLU A 211 -10.95 -4.67 -1.73
N GLU A 212 -10.82 -5.51 -2.78
CA GLU A 212 -10.51 -5.11 -4.15
C GLU A 212 -11.64 -4.28 -4.80
N VAL A 213 -12.83 -4.30 -4.18
CA VAL A 213 -14.00 -3.48 -4.55
C VAL A 213 -14.41 -2.49 -3.44
N GLY A 214 -13.53 -2.27 -2.46
CA GLY A 214 -13.58 -1.16 -1.50
C GLY A 214 -13.81 -1.55 -0.03
N GLY A 215 -13.97 -2.84 0.30
CA GLY A 215 -14.02 -3.38 1.66
C GLY A 215 -15.27 -2.99 2.48
N ARG A 216 -16.39 -2.65 1.83
CA ARG A 216 -17.58 -2.09 2.52
C ARG A 216 -18.43 -3.15 3.23
N LYS A 217 -18.43 -4.39 2.75
CA LYS A 217 -19.17 -5.53 3.32
C LYS A 217 -18.30 -6.40 4.23
N GLY A 218 -16.99 -6.44 4.00
CA GLY A 218 -16.01 -7.13 4.83
C GLY A 218 -15.48 -6.22 5.94
N ALA A 219 -14.39 -5.50 5.68
CA ALA A 219 -13.67 -4.76 6.70
C ALA A 219 -14.48 -3.71 7.46
N VAL A 220 -15.35 -2.94 6.79
CA VAL A 220 -16.22 -1.98 7.48
C VAL A 220 -17.12 -2.71 8.49
N LYS A 221 -17.73 -3.83 8.11
CA LYS A 221 -18.62 -4.60 8.98
C LYS A 221 -17.89 -5.30 10.11
N ILE A 222 -16.67 -5.77 9.88
CA ILE A 222 -15.80 -6.31 10.93
C ILE A 222 -15.41 -5.21 11.93
N ALA A 223 -15.01 -4.03 11.47
CA ALA A 223 -14.68 -2.90 12.33
C ALA A 223 -15.88 -2.43 13.16
N GLU A 224 -17.08 -2.36 12.55
CA GLU A 224 -18.35 -2.08 13.25
C GLU A 224 -18.68 -3.15 14.29
N TYR A 225 -18.47 -4.43 13.96
CA TYR A 225 -18.64 -5.54 14.88
C TYR A 225 -17.74 -5.38 16.12
N PHE A 226 -16.44 -5.12 15.93
CA PHE A 226 -15.51 -4.88 17.04
C PHE A 226 -15.93 -3.70 17.90
N LYS A 227 -16.31 -2.58 17.27
CA LYS A 227 -16.82 -1.40 17.99
C LYS A 227 -18.09 -1.71 18.78
N SER A 228 -19.01 -2.50 18.23
CA SER A 228 -20.25 -2.90 18.91
C SER A 228 -20.01 -3.77 20.15
N LYS A 229 -18.88 -4.50 20.18
CA LYS A 229 -18.42 -5.29 21.31
C LYS A 229 -17.59 -4.50 22.33
N GLY A 230 -17.39 -3.19 22.09
CA GLY A 230 -16.53 -2.35 22.93
C GLY A 230 -15.05 -2.71 22.86
N LEU A 231 -14.61 -3.36 21.78
CA LEU A 231 -13.21 -3.73 21.59
C LEU A 231 -12.41 -2.52 21.09
N GLU A 232 -11.29 -2.26 21.76
CA GLU A 232 -10.24 -1.36 21.31
C GLU A 232 -8.93 -2.15 21.19
N PHE A 233 -8.21 -1.95 20.09
CA PHE A 233 -6.95 -2.63 19.81
C PHE A 233 -5.77 -1.70 20.05
N ASP A 234 -4.75 -2.22 20.71
CA ASP A 234 -3.49 -1.51 20.93
C ASP A 234 -2.72 -1.33 19.62
N ALA A 235 -2.89 -2.25 18.66
CA ALA A 235 -2.37 -2.15 17.31
C ALA A 235 -3.22 -2.91 16.29
N VAL A 236 -3.25 -2.39 15.06
CA VAL A 236 -3.78 -3.05 13.86
C VAL A 236 -2.67 -3.14 12.82
N TYR A 237 -2.49 -4.32 12.25
CA TYR A 237 -1.49 -4.62 11.22
C TYR A 237 -2.19 -5.07 9.94
N ASP A 238 -1.85 -4.46 8.81
CA ASP A 238 -2.45 -4.74 7.50
C ASP A 238 -1.40 -4.72 6.39
N GLU A 239 -1.85 -4.92 5.14
CA GLU A 239 -1.03 -4.77 3.94
C GLU A 239 -0.58 -3.34 3.64
N GLY A 240 0.32 -3.21 2.66
CA GLY A 240 0.63 -1.94 2.02
C GLY A 240 2.13 -1.77 1.80
N GLY A 241 2.86 -1.37 2.85
CA GLY A 241 4.31 -1.20 2.76
C GLY A 241 5.05 -2.52 2.52
N ILE A 242 6.20 -2.48 1.84
CA ILE A 242 7.00 -3.68 1.50
C ILE A 242 8.49 -3.41 1.73
N ILE A 243 9.33 -4.42 1.55
CA ILE A 243 10.78 -4.24 1.48
C ILE A 243 11.18 -4.07 0.01
N VAL A 244 11.60 -2.88 -0.35
CA VAL A 244 12.12 -2.62 -1.70
C VAL A 244 13.61 -2.94 -1.75
N GLU A 245 14.05 -3.60 -2.83
CA GLU A 245 15.47 -3.94 -3.00
C GLU A 245 16.35 -2.68 -3.16
N LYS A 246 17.62 -2.81 -2.78
CA LYS A 246 18.64 -1.78 -3.01
C LYS A 246 18.61 -1.27 -4.46
N GLY A 247 18.66 0.06 -4.62
CA GLY A 247 18.57 0.70 -5.93
C GLY A 247 17.14 0.98 -6.42
N SER A 248 16.11 0.39 -5.82
CA SER A 248 14.70 0.69 -6.17
C SER A 248 14.31 2.14 -5.85
N ILE A 249 14.88 2.70 -4.79
CA ILE A 249 14.70 4.12 -4.45
C ILE A 249 15.92 4.89 -4.94
N SER A 250 15.70 5.87 -5.81
CA SER A 250 16.75 6.70 -6.38
C SER A 250 17.63 7.34 -5.30
N GLY A 251 18.94 7.10 -5.41
CA GLY A 251 19.93 7.58 -4.46
C GLY A 251 20.05 6.77 -3.17
N ILE A 252 19.40 5.61 -3.03
CA ILE A 252 19.57 4.71 -1.87
C ILE A 252 20.13 3.37 -2.34
N ASN A 253 21.31 3.01 -1.84
CA ASN A 253 21.97 1.73 -2.14
C ASN A 253 21.84 0.74 -0.95
N SER A 254 20.62 0.54 -0.48
CA SER A 254 20.29 -0.39 0.61
C SER A 254 18.84 -0.86 0.44
N ASP A 255 18.55 -2.08 0.89
CA ASP A 255 17.16 -2.54 1.00
C ASP A 255 16.42 -1.60 1.98
N VAL A 256 15.17 -1.24 1.67
CA VAL A 256 14.37 -0.35 2.53
C VAL A 256 13.03 -0.99 2.83
N ALA A 257 12.79 -1.30 4.11
CA ALA A 257 11.49 -1.68 4.63
C ALA A 257 10.64 -0.43 4.88
N LEU A 258 9.58 -0.30 4.10
CA LEU A 258 8.65 0.82 4.13
C LEU A 258 7.45 0.43 5.00
N ILE A 259 7.34 0.98 6.21
CA ILE A 259 6.20 0.70 7.10
C ILE A 259 5.15 1.79 6.92
N GLY A 260 4.00 1.48 6.33
CA GLY A 260 2.95 2.46 6.10
C GLY A 260 2.29 2.94 7.41
N CYS A 261 2.54 4.19 7.79
CA CYS A 261 1.98 4.81 8.99
C CYS A 261 0.74 5.65 8.71
N ALA A 262 0.44 5.93 7.43
CA ALA A 262 -0.76 6.59 7.00
C ALA A 262 -1.07 6.19 5.56
N GLU A 263 -2.31 6.42 5.14
CA GLU A 263 -2.74 6.37 3.75
C GLU A 263 -3.19 7.74 3.26
N LYS A 264 -3.03 7.97 1.96
CA LYS A 264 -3.62 9.12 1.28
C LYS A 264 -5.14 9.05 1.32
N GLY A 265 -5.77 10.22 1.31
CA GLY A 265 -7.22 10.33 1.10
C GLY A 265 -7.56 10.14 -0.37
N PHE A 266 -8.85 10.12 -0.67
CA PHE A 266 -9.34 9.81 -2.01
C PHE A 266 -10.55 10.67 -2.35
N LEU A 267 -10.60 11.20 -3.57
CA LEU A 267 -11.77 11.86 -4.14
C LEU A 267 -11.73 11.74 -5.66
N SER A 268 -12.74 11.12 -6.26
CA SER A 268 -13.01 11.24 -7.69
C SER A 268 -14.15 12.23 -7.89
N ALA A 269 -14.03 13.16 -8.83
CA ALA A 269 -15.09 14.09 -9.20
C ALA A 269 -15.41 13.96 -10.68
N ARG A 270 -16.68 13.69 -10.99
CA ARG A 270 -17.24 13.80 -12.33
C ARG A 270 -17.69 15.23 -12.55
N ILE A 271 -17.18 15.85 -13.59
CA ILE A 271 -17.49 17.23 -13.97
C ILE A 271 -18.20 17.19 -15.30
N ARG A 272 -19.48 17.60 -15.32
CA ARG A 272 -20.29 17.76 -16.52
C ARG A 272 -20.29 19.22 -16.94
N VAL A 273 -19.73 19.51 -18.11
CA VAL A 273 -19.62 20.85 -18.68
C VAL A 273 -20.75 21.03 -19.69
N LYS A 274 -21.62 22.01 -19.44
CA LYS A 274 -22.76 22.30 -20.32
C LYS A 274 -22.35 23.20 -21.49
N GLY A 275 -22.95 22.96 -22.65
CA GLY A 275 -22.79 23.77 -23.85
C GLY A 275 -24.02 23.71 -24.76
N LEU A 276 -23.87 24.22 -25.98
CA LEU A 276 -24.91 24.14 -27.00
C LEU A 276 -24.63 22.96 -27.91
N GLY A 277 -25.61 22.06 -28.03
CA GLY A 277 -25.57 20.97 -29.00
C GLY A 277 -26.00 21.42 -30.40
N GLY A 278 -25.77 20.59 -31.41
CA GLY A 278 -26.16 20.89 -32.79
C GLY A 278 -25.29 20.23 -33.85
N HIS A 279 -25.46 20.66 -35.11
CA HIS A 279 -24.67 20.18 -36.23
C HIS A 279 -23.34 20.96 -36.34
N SER A 280 -22.22 20.27 -36.61
CA SER A 280 -20.89 20.87 -36.64
C SER A 280 -20.68 21.95 -37.72
N SER A 281 -21.57 22.05 -38.71
CA SER A 281 -21.54 23.09 -39.75
C SER A 281 -21.94 24.49 -39.25
N MET A 282 -22.51 24.59 -38.05
CA MET A 282 -22.94 25.85 -37.43
C MET A 282 -22.48 25.90 -35.96
N PRO A 283 -21.16 25.89 -35.71
CA PRO A 283 -20.65 25.79 -34.35
C PRO A 283 -20.83 27.10 -33.56
N PRO A 284 -21.10 27.03 -32.24
CA PRO A 284 -20.99 28.19 -31.37
C PRO A 284 -19.52 28.63 -31.26
N THR A 285 -19.29 29.84 -30.76
CA THR A 285 -17.92 30.35 -30.50
C THR A 285 -17.14 29.46 -29.52
N GLU A 286 -17.82 28.86 -28.55
CA GLU A 286 -17.24 27.93 -27.59
C GLU A 286 -18.11 26.67 -27.44
N SER A 287 -17.57 25.51 -27.81
CA SER A 287 -18.22 24.21 -27.60
C SER A 287 -18.07 23.70 -26.17
N ALA A 288 -18.90 22.74 -25.75
CA ALA A 288 -18.74 22.07 -24.46
C ALA A 288 -17.35 21.40 -24.33
N ILE A 289 -16.85 20.77 -25.41
CA ILE A 289 -15.52 20.14 -25.45
C ILE A 289 -14.43 21.18 -25.25
N GLY A 290 -14.50 22.33 -25.92
CA GLY A 290 -13.52 23.40 -25.76
C GLY A 290 -13.49 23.95 -24.34
N LYS A 291 -14.65 24.16 -23.71
CA LYS A 291 -14.76 24.57 -22.31
C LYS A 291 -14.17 23.52 -21.35
N ALA A 292 -14.49 22.25 -21.56
CA ALA A 292 -13.92 21.15 -20.78
C ALA A 292 -12.40 21.09 -20.91
N ALA A 293 -11.85 21.26 -22.13
CA ALA A 293 -10.41 21.30 -22.37
C ALA A 293 -9.71 22.41 -21.55
N VAL A 294 -10.31 23.61 -21.47
CA VAL A 294 -9.77 24.69 -20.64
C VAL A 294 -9.77 24.33 -19.15
N ILE A 295 -10.83 23.70 -18.64
CA ILE A 295 -10.91 23.28 -17.24
C ILE A 295 -9.87 22.20 -16.94
N MET A 296 -9.75 21.18 -17.80
CA MET A 296 -8.77 20.11 -17.70
C MET A 296 -7.35 20.66 -17.68
N GLN A 297 -7.01 21.55 -18.62
CA GLN A 297 -5.71 22.22 -18.65
C GLN A 297 -5.46 23.03 -17.37
N ARG A 298 -6.47 23.74 -16.84
CA ARG A 298 -6.33 24.48 -15.57
C ARG A 298 -6.00 23.55 -14.40
N LEU A 299 -6.60 22.36 -14.34
CA LEU A 299 -6.32 21.36 -13.30
C LEU A 299 -4.88 20.84 -13.42
N GLU A 300 -4.41 20.55 -14.64
CA GLU A 300 -3.04 20.08 -14.88
C GLU A 300 -1.98 21.15 -14.63
N ASP A 301 -2.20 22.39 -15.06
CA ASP A 301 -1.25 23.49 -14.90
C ASP A 301 -1.16 23.98 -13.44
N HIS A 302 -2.27 23.93 -12.69
CA HIS A 302 -2.37 24.53 -11.35
C HIS A 302 -2.51 23.49 -10.24
N GLN A 303 -1.72 22.42 -10.29
CA GLN A 303 -1.68 21.37 -9.27
C GLN A 303 -1.61 21.90 -7.83
N MET A 304 -2.12 21.12 -6.88
CA MET A 304 -2.01 21.45 -5.45
C MET A 304 -0.56 21.58 -5.00
N LYS A 305 -0.30 22.49 -4.06
CA LYS A 305 1.06 22.81 -3.63
C LYS A 305 1.71 21.60 -2.95
N PRO A 306 2.96 21.24 -3.32
CA PRO A 306 3.67 20.16 -2.65
C PRO A 306 4.17 20.62 -1.27
N MET A 307 4.22 19.70 -0.31
CA MET A 307 4.73 19.93 1.03
C MET A 307 5.38 18.66 1.60
N ILE A 308 6.41 18.84 2.43
CA ILE A 308 7.03 17.76 3.19
C ILE A 308 6.32 17.68 4.54
N THR A 309 5.50 16.65 4.72
CA THR A 309 4.80 16.36 5.98
C THR A 309 5.78 15.86 7.05
N PRO A 310 5.40 15.84 8.35
CA PRO A 310 6.23 15.24 9.39
C PRO A 310 6.61 13.78 9.11
N LEU A 311 5.68 13.01 8.54
CA LEU A 311 5.91 11.60 8.15
C LEU A 311 6.97 11.48 7.06
N ILE A 312 6.91 12.32 6.01
CA ILE A 312 7.92 12.34 4.95
C ILE A 312 9.27 12.86 5.47
N GLN A 313 9.25 13.77 6.45
CA GLN A 313 10.48 14.19 7.09
C GLN A 313 11.15 13.04 7.85
N GLU A 314 10.39 12.26 8.62
CA GLU A 314 10.92 11.10 9.33
C GLU A 314 11.44 10.04 8.35
N PHE A 315 10.77 9.86 7.21
CA PHE A 315 11.29 9.04 6.13
C PHE A 315 12.69 9.50 5.72
N PHE A 316 12.87 10.79 5.40
CA PHE A 316 14.17 11.34 5.01
C PHE A 316 15.24 11.24 6.11
N ASP A 317 14.86 11.40 7.38
CA ASP A 317 15.77 11.25 8.51
C ASP A 317 16.31 9.81 8.61
N ASN A 318 15.47 8.82 8.29
CA ASN A 318 15.82 7.40 8.37
C ASN A 318 16.62 6.89 7.17
N VAL A 319 16.38 7.42 5.97
CA VAL A 319 17.09 6.96 4.76
C VAL A 319 18.24 7.86 4.33
N GLY A 320 18.24 9.13 4.75
CA GLY A 320 19.20 10.12 4.27
C GLY A 320 20.66 9.75 4.53
N GLY A 321 20.94 9.00 5.59
CA GLY A 321 22.29 8.50 5.90
C GLY A 321 22.90 7.61 4.80
N ALA A 322 22.05 6.93 4.01
CA ALA A 322 22.45 6.08 2.89
C ALA A 322 22.47 6.81 1.53
N MET A 323 22.15 8.11 1.51
CA MET A 323 22.06 8.89 0.28
C MET A 323 23.37 9.64 -0.08
N PRO A 324 23.56 9.99 -1.37
CA PRO A 324 24.64 10.89 -1.81
C PRO A 324 24.68 12.20 -1.02
N PHE A 325 25.86 12.82 -0.95
CA PHE A 325 26.08 14.06 -0.22
C PHE A 325 25.12 15.18 -0.61
N THR A 326 24.82 15.33 -1.90
CA THR A 326 23.88 16.34 -2.42
C THR A 326 22.48 16.21 -1.84
N ASN A 327 21.98 14.98 -1.72
CA ASN A 327 20.66 14.69 -1.16
C ASN A 327 20.66 14.94 0.35
N ARG A 328 21.70 14.49 1.06
CA ARG A 328 21.90 14.76 2.49
C ARG A 328 21.93 16.26 2.78
N MET A 329 22.66 17.03 1.98
CA MET A 329 22.75 18.48 2.11
C MET A 329 21.39 19.15 1.90
N ALA A 330 20.63 18.73 0.89
CA ALA A 330 19.29 19.25 0.63
C ALA A 330 18.31 18.98 1.79
N ILE A 331 18.35 17.77 2.36
CA ILE A 331 17.50 17.38 3.49
C ILE A 331 17.92 18.11 4.78
N ALA A 332 19.22 18.14 5.10
CA ALA A 332 19.73 18.79 6.32
C ALA A 332 19.52 20.32 6.33
N ASN A 333 19.44 20.92 5.13
CA ASN A 333 19.31 22.37 4.95
C ASN A 333 17.96 22.79 4.37
N ARG A 334 16.87 22.06 4.69
CA ARG A 334 15.51 22.42 4.26
C ARG A 334 15.12 23.87 4.54
N TRP A 335 15.61 24.46 5.63
CA TRP A 335 15.37 25.88 5.95
C TRP A 335 15.77 26.84 4.81
N LEU A 336 16.73 26.45 3.97
CA LEU A 336 17.19 27.19 2.79
C LEU A 336 16.75 26.51 1.48
N LEU A 337 16.84 25.18 1.41
CA LEU A 337 16.74 24.41 0.17
C LEU A 337 15.37 23.76 -0.06
N ASN A 338 14.36 24.01 0.79
CA ASN A 338 13.04 23.38 0.65
C ASN A 338 12.37 23.60 -0.73
N PRO A 339 12.38 24.80 -1.34
CA PRO A 339 11.81 24.98 -2.69
C PRO A 339 12.53 24.15 -3.76
N VAL A 340 13.86 24.06 -3.67
CA VAL A 340 14.68 23.27 -4.61
C VAL A 340 14.41 21.77 -4.42
N LEU A 341 14.38 21.31 -3.17
CA LEU A 341 14.08 19.92 -2.82
C LEU A 341 12.70 19.50 -3.34
N LEU A 342 11.67 20.31 -3.08
CA LEU A 342 10.31 20.05 -3.59
C LEU A 342 10.28 20.03 -5.12
N SER A 343 10.93 20.99 -5.78
CA SER A 343 10.99 21.01 -7.25
C SER A 343 11.60 19.75 -7.84
N GLN A 344 12.65 19.18 -7.23
CA GLN A 344 13.24 17.92 -7.69
C GLN A 344 12.33 16.72 -7.42
N LEU A 345 11.72 16.64 -6.23
CA LEU A 345 10.79 15.56 -5.87
C LEU A 345 9.55 15.54 -6.78
N THR A 346 9.08 16.69 -7.25
CA THR A 346 7.90 16.77 -8.13
C THR A 346 8.18 16.38 -9.59
N LYS A 347 9.44 16.13 -9.99
CA LYS A 347 9.78 15.73 -11.36
C LYS A 347 9.55 14.25 -11.66
N ASN A 348 9.56 13.40 -10.64
CA ASN A 348 9.30 11.97 -10.78
C ASN A 348 7.94 11.64 -10.15
N ASN A 349 7.12 10.84 -10.85
CA ASN A 349 5.74 10.56 -10.44
C ASN A 349 5.65 9.94 -9.04
N SER A 350 6.52 8.98 -8.73
CA SER A 350 6.54 8.28 -7.44
C SER A 350 6.89 9.23 -6.30
N THR A 351 7.91 10.09 -6.47
CA THR A 351 8.28 11.05 -5.42
C THR A 351 7.31 12.23 -5.33
N ASN A 352 6.67 12.63 -6.44
CA ASN A 352 5.61 13.64 -6.44
C ASN A 352 4.42 13.19 -5.60
N ALA A 353 4.02 11.91 -5.75
CA ALA A 353 2.91 11.33 -4.99
C ALA A 353 3.13 11.36 -3.47
N LEU A 354 4.38 11.35 -3.00
CA LEU A 354 4.73 11.43 -1.57
C LEU A 354 4.59 12.83 -0.98
N VAL A 355 4.71 13.88 -1.79
CA VAL A 355 4.76 15.27 -1.30
C VAL A 355 3.58 16.12 -1.78
N ARG A 356 2.64 15.58 -2.57
CA ARG A 356 1.56 16.37 -3.17
C ARG A 356 0.23 15.63 -3.13
N THR A 357 -0.86 16.37 -2.96
CA THR A 357 -2.19 15.89 -3.38
C THR A 357 -2.24 15.84 -4.90
N THR A 358 -2.15 14.64 -5.46
CA THR A 358 -2.01 14.45 -6.92
C THR A 358 -3.36 14.61 -7.60
N THR A 359 -3.34 15.10 -8.82
CA THR A 359 -4.52 15.27 -9.68
C THR A 359 -4.29 14.48 -10.96
N ALA A 360 -5.25 13.62 -11.32
CA ALA A 360 -5.18 12.81 -12.53
C ALA A 360 -6.52 12.85 -13.27
N LEU A 361 -6.53 13.23 -14.53
CA LEU A 361 -7.69 13.11 -15.41
C LEU A 361 -7.73 11.68 -15.94
N THR A 362 -8.85 10.98 -15.74
CA THR A 362 -8.93 9.52 -15.98
C THR A 362 -9.97 9.12 -17.01
N MET A 363 -11.02 9.92 -17.21
CA MET A 363 -12.12 9.61 -18.14
C MET A 363 -12.61 10.88 -18.83
N MET A 364 -13.09 10.76 -20.06
CA MET A 364 -13.78 11.82 -20.79
C MET A 364 -14.82 11.21 -21.75
N LYS A 365 -15.98 11.84 -21.87
CA LYS A 365 -17.03 11.49 -22.83
C LYS A 365 -17.68 12.73 -23.43
N GLY A 366 -17.83 12.74 -24.75
CA GLY A 366 -18.45 13.81 -25.54
C GLY A 366 -19.57 13.30 -26.43
N SER A 367 -19.63 13.75 -27.69
CA SER A 367 -20.61 13.27 -28.66
C SER A 367 -20.25 11.91 -29.26
N ASP A 368 -21.27 11.16 -29.68
CA ASP A 368 -21.11 9.85 -30.35
C ASP A 368 -20.86 9.98 -31.87
N GLY A 369 -20.95 11.18 -32.43
CA GLY A 369 -20.84 11.44 -33.88
C GLY A 369 -19.84 12.54 -34.22
N THR A 370 -19.08 12.34 -35.30
CA THR A 370 -18.00 13.27 -35.73
C THR A 370 -18.52 14.64 -36.18
N ASN A 371 -19.78 14.75 -36.56
CA ASN A 371 -20.46 15.98 -36.98
C ASN A 371 -21.47 16.50 -35.95
N VAL A 372 -21.46 15.96 -34.73
CA VAL A 372 -22.41 16.32 -33.66
C VAL A 372 -21.69 17.10 -32.58
N LEU A 373 -22.20 18.29 -32.28
CA LEU A 373 -21.81 19.07 -31.12
C LEU A 373 -22.60 18.55 -29.92
N SER A 374 -21.90 18.09 -28.89
CA SER A 374 -22.55 17.63 -27.67
C SER A 374 -23.05 18.82 -26.83
N PRO A 375 -24.29 18.78 -26.32
CA PRO A 375 -24.76 19.76 -25.33
C PRO A 375 -24.07 19.59 -23.96
N GLU A 376 -23.37 18.48 -23.75
CA GLU A 376 -22.66 18.18 -22.52
C GLU A 376 -21.38 17.39 -22.78
N VAL A 377 -20.35 17.67 -22.00
CA VAL A 377 -19.13 16.86 -21.95
C VAL A 377 -18.87 16.51 -20.51
N GLU A 378 -18.66 15.23 -20.22
CA GLU A 378 -18.29 14.78 -18.89
C GLU A 378 -16.84 14.29 -18.86
N PHE A 379 -16.17 14.55 -17.75
CA PHE A 379 -14.85 13.97 -17.47
C PHE A 379 -14.72 13.67 -15.99
N VAL A 380 -13.83 12.75 -15.64
CA VAL A 380 -13.52 12.40 -14.25
C VAL A 380 -12.09 12.82 -13.92
N VAL A 381 -11.94 13.50 -12.78
CA VAL A 381 -10.66 13.83 -12.18
C VAL A 381 -10.53 13.12 -10.83
N ASN A 382 -9.45 12.36 -10.66
CA ASN A 382 -9.09 11.68 -9.42
C ASN A 382 -8.06 12.49 -8.62
N PHE A 383 -8.26 12.53 -7.31
CA PHE A 383 -7.35 13.11 -6.35
C PHE A 383 -6.93 12.09 -5.29
N ARG A 384 -5.62 12.02 -5.03
CA ARG A 384 -5.06 11.30 -3.87
C ARG A 384 -4.56 12.34 -2.87
N LEU A 385 -5.28 12.51 -1.77
CA LEU A 385 -5.06 13.59 -0.80
C LEU A 385 -3.85 13.30 0.08
N LEU A 386 -2.92 14.25 0.16
CA LEU A 386 -1.81 14.21 1.09
C LEU A 386 -2.31 14.50 2.52
N PRO A 387 -1.83 13.80 3.57
CA PRO A 387 -2.13 14.16 4.94
C PRO A 387 -1.85 15.65 5.22
N GLY A 388 -2.87 16.35 5.72
CA GLY A 388 -2.87 17.80 5.91
C GLY A 388 -3.64 18.60 4.86
N ASN A 389 -4.04 17.98 3.73
CA ASN A 389 -5.09 18.50 2.86
C ASN A 389 -6.40 17.77 3.16
N THR A 390 -7.50 18.51 3.01
CA THR A 390 -8.85 18.01 3.24
C THR A 390 -9.62 17.81 1.96
N VAL A 391 -10.72 17.03 2.02
CA VAL A 391 -11.71 16.93 0.93
C VAL A 391 -12.22 18.32 0.53
N LYS A 392 -12.39 19.21 1.52
CA LYS A 392 -12.79 20.60 1.25
C LYS A 392 -11.75 21.34 0.42
N ASP A 393 -10.46 21.22 0.72
CA ASP A 393 -9.39 21.87 -0.06
C ASP A 393 -9.38 21.42 -1.52
N VAL A 394 -9.65 20.13 -1.77
CA VAL A 394 -9.77 19.57 -3.12
C VAL A 394 -10.99 20.14 -3.85
N LYS A 395 -12.15 20.22 -3.18
CA LYS A 395 -13.36 20.83 -3.75
C LYS A 395 -13.16 22.30 -4.09
N ASP A 396 -12.48 23.06 -3.22
CA ASP A 396 -12.13 24.46 -3.47
C ASP A 396 -11.17 24.60 -4.67
N HIS A 397 -10.25 23.66 -4.83
CA HIS A 397 -9.35 23.59 -6.00
C HIS A 397 -10.11 23.32 -7.30
N ILE A 398 -11.05 22.36 -7.31
CA ILE A 398 -11.93 22.09 -8.47
C ILE A 398 -12.77 23.34 -8.79
N ALA A 399 -13.41 23.96 -7.79
CA ALA A 399 -14.24 25.15 -7.97
C ALA A 399 -13.45 26.32 -8.57
N LYS A 400 -12.16 26.45 -8.22
CA LYS A 400 -11.27 27.44 -8.83
C LYS A 400 -11.00 27.14 -10.31
N ALA A 401 -10.78 25.87 -10.67
CA ALA A 401 -10.53 25.47 -12.05
C ALA A 401 -11.76 25.66 -12.95
N THR A 402 -12.95 25.38 -12.43
CA THR A 402 -14.24 25.49 -13.15
C THR A 402 -14.82 26.91 -13.17
N LYS A 403 -14.18 27.88 -12.50
CA LYS A 403 -14.65 29.27 -12.44
C LYS A 403 -14.89 29.85 -13.84
N GLY A 404 -16.10 30.38 -14.04
CA GLY A 404 -16.54 31.00 -15.28
C GLY A 404 -17.25 30.05 -16.26
N PHE A 405 -17.39 28.77 -15.91
CA PHE A 405 -18.10 27.78 -16.72
C PHE A 405 -19.37 27.29 -16.01
N ASN A 406 -20.37 26.91 -16.80
CA ASN A 406 -21.55 26.23 -16.30
C ASN A 406 -21.25 24.72 -16.19
N VAL A 407 -21.06 24.24 -14.96
CA VAL A 407 -20.71 22.86 -14.68
C VAL A 407 -21.58 22.26 -13.58
N GLU A 408 -21.83 20.96 -13.68
CA GLU A 408 -22.30 20.13 -12.57
C GLU A 408 -21.14 19.28 -12.08
N ILE A 409 -20.96 19.19 -10.76
CA ILE A 409 -19.88 18.41 -10.14
C ILE A 409 -20.53 17.37 -9.24
N GLU A 410 -20.17 16.11 -9.46
CA GLU A 410 -20.64 14.96 -8.70
C GLU A 410 -19.42 14.21 -8.15
N GLU A 411 -19.47 13.82 -6.88
CA GLU A 411 -18.47 12.91 -6.31
C GLU A 411 -18.74 11.50 -6.81
N VAL A 412 -17.68 10.84 -7.27
CA VAL A 412 -17.72 9.44 -7.70
C VAL A 412 -16.88 8.64 -6.72
N ASP A 413 -17.32 7.41 -6.44
CA ASP A 413 -16.66 6.47 -5.53
C ASP A 413 -16.70 6.87 -4.03
N ASN A 414 -15.79 6.31 -3.24
CA ASN A 414 -15.72 6.46 -1.80
C ASN A 414 -14.82 7.64 -1.39
N THR A 415 -15.33 8.87 -1.51
CA THR A 415 -14.61 10.07 -1.03
C THR A 415 -14.25 9.94 0.44
N ARG A 416 -12.98 10.18 0.77
CA ARG A 416 -12.48 10.14 2.16
C ARG A 416 -11.27 11.03 2.38
N GLU A 417 -11.13 11.47 3.62
CA GLU A 417 -9.91 12.09 4.11
C GLU A 417 -8.73 11.09 4.13
N ALA A 418 -7.52 11.64 4.21
CA ALA A 418 -6.34 10.84 4.55
C ALA A 418 -6.52 10.18 5.92
N SER A 419 -5.91 9.01 6.13
CA SER A 419 -5.97 8.38 7.45
C SER A 419 -5.22 9.23 8.48
N ALA A 420 -5.54 9.03 9.75
CA ALA A 420 -4.68 9.44 10.85
C ALA A 420 -3.27 8.86 10.66
N VAL A 421 -2.28 9.57 11.18
CA VAL A 421 -0.87 9.18 11.12
C VAL A 421 -0.51 8.41 12.39
N SER A 422 -0.20 7.13 12.24
CA SER A 422 0.28 6.29 13.34
C SER A 422 1.68 6.70 13.78
N SER A 423 1.91 6.75 15.09
CA SER A 423 3.20 7.12 15.66
C SER A 423 4.24 6.02 15.49
N THR A 424 5.49 6.39 15.19
CA THR A 424 6.64 5.46 15.11
C THR A 424 7.32 5.20 16.47
N LYS A 425 6.84 5.87 17.53
CA LYS A 425 7.41 5.81 18.88
C LYS A 425 6.73 4.78 19.79
N THR A 426 5.74 4.06 19.27
CA THR A 426 4.98 3.06 20.03
C THR A 426 5.68 1.72 20.00
N LYS A 427 5.41 0.86 20.98
CA LYS A 427 5.84 -0.55 20.94
C LYS A 427 5.32 -1.28 19.70
N ALA A 428 4.11 -0.94 19.24
CA ALA A 428 3.47 -1.52 18.08
C ALA A 428 4.27 -1.29 16.78
N TYR A 429 4.92 -0.14 16.63
CA TYR A 429 5.87 0.11 15.54
C TYR A 429 7.23 -0.57 15.79
N LYS A 430 7.71 -0.55 17.05
CA LYS A 430 9.03 -1.09 17.40
C LYS A 430 9.14 -2.60 17.26
N VAL A 431 8.06 -3.35 17.46
CA VAL A 431 8.05 -4.80 17.21
C VAL A 431 8.16 -5.11 15.70
N ILE A 432 7.57 -4.30 14.83
CA ILE A 432 7.75 -4.42 13.37
C ILE A 432 9.22 -4.19 13.01
N GLU A 433 9.80 -3.09 13.51
CA GLU A 433 11.21 -2.75 13.27
C GLU A 433 12.14 -3.88 13.73
N SER A 434 11.88 -4.47 14.89
CA SER A 434 12.67 -5.57 15.44
C SER A 434 12.51 -6.86 14.61
N GLY A 435 11.29 -7.20 14.21
CA GLY A 435 11.02 -8.36 13.35
C GLY A 435 11.64 -8.23 11.95
N ILE A 436 11.64 -7.02 11.37
CA ILE A 436 12.36 -6.75 10.11
C ILE A 436 13.85 -6.92 10.32
N LYS A 437 14.42 -6.40 11.41
CA LYS A 437 15.86 -6.51 11.69
C LYS A 437 16.33 -7.93 11.98
N GLU A 438 15.45 -8.79 12.48
CA GLU A 438 15.71 -10.23 12.63
C GLU A 438 15.89 -10.92 11.25
N LEU A 439 15.04 -10.57 10.29
CA LEU A 439 14.99 -11.24 8.97
C LEU A 439 15.87 -10.57 7.90
N TYR A 440 16.04 -9.26 8.00
CA TYR A 440 16.78 -8.40 7.08
C TYR A 440 17.67 -7.41 7.88
N PRO A 441 18.76 -7.90 8.50
CA PRO A 441 19.58 -7.08 9.41
C PRO A 441 20.11 -5.78 8.79
N GLU A 442 20.42 -5.83 7.49
CA GLU A 442 20.97 -4.70 6.72
C GLU A 442 19.90 -3.73 6.18
N ALA A 443 18.62 -4.13 6.14
CA ALA A 443 17.57 -3.29 5.56
C ALA A 443 17.32 -2.04 6.43
N LEU A 444 17.20 -0.88 5.80
CA LEU A 444 16.76 0.34 6.48
C LEU A 444 15.28 0.23 6.78
N VAL A 445 14.90 0.57 8.01
CA VAL A 445 13.49 0.60 8.42
C VAL A 445 13.05 2.05 8.50
N SER A 446 12.01 2.38 7.76
CA SER A 446 11.52 3.75 7.60
C SER A 446 9.99 3.80 7.56
N PRO A 447 9.35 4.82 8.16
CA PRO A 447 7.93 5.00 8.00
C PRO A 447 7.64 5.49 6.59
N TYR A 448 6.46 5.15 6.09
CA TYR A 448 6.03 5.38 4.73
C TYR A 448 4.62 5.94 4.70
N LEU A 449 4.33 6.75 3.69
CA LEU A 449 2.98 7.16 3.35
C LEU A 449 2.47 6.21 2.26
N THR A 450 1.55 5.33 2.62
CA THR A 450 0.90 4.45 1.65
C THR A 450 0.11 5.32 0.66
N VAL A 451 0.50 5.26 -0.61
CA VAL A 451 -0.12 6.06 -1.68
C VAL A 451 -1.43 5.46 -2.20
N GLY A 452 -1.59 4.13 -2.05
CA GLY A 452 -2.82 3.38 -2.31
C GLY A 452 -3.82 3.41 -1.14
N GLY A 453 -4.90 2.65 -1.28
CA GLY A 453 -5.85 2.37 -0.19
C GLY A 453 -5.70 0.93 0.30
N THR A 454 -6.09 0.67 1.55
CA THR A 454 -6.17 -0.68 2.13
C THR A 454 -7.42 -0.80 3.01
N ASP A 455 -7.67 -1.94 3.62
CA ASP A 455 -8.71 -2.09 4.64
C ASP A 455 -8.38 -1.36 5.96
N ALA A 456 -7.10 -1.14 6.26
CA ALA A 456 -6.60 -0.64 7.53
C ALA A 456 -7.28 0.66 8.02
N TYR A 457 -7.54 1.62 7.13
CA TYR A 457 -8.13 2.90 7.53
C TYR A 457 -9.54 2.74 8.14
N LYS A 458 -10.26 1.67 7.79
CA LYS A 458 -11.61 1.37 8.29
C LYS A 458 -11.59 1.04 9.78
N TYR A 459 -10.46 0.57 10.29
CA TYR A 459 -10.25 0.18 11.69
C TYR A 459 -9.80 1.33 12.60
N GLN A 460 -9.70 2.56 12.09
CA GLN A 460 -9.42 3.77 12.91
C GLN A 460 -10.47 4.02 14.01
N ILE A 461 -11.66 3.44 13.86
CA ILE A 461 -12.72 3.53 14.86
C ILE A 461 -12.47 2.64 16.10
N VAL A 462 -11.51 1.72 16.04
CA VAL A 462 -11.14 0.80 17.14
C VAL A 462 -9.65 0.79 17.47
N SER A 463 -8.80 1.55 16.77
CA SER A 463 -7.38 1.68 17.10
C SER A 463 -6.77 2.99 16.63
N LYS A 464 -5.78 3.48 17.39
CA LYS A 464 -4.94 4.64 17.04
C LYS A 464 -3.61 4.25 16.38
N ASN A 465 -3.20 2.99 16.52
CA ASN A 465 -1.90 2.51 16.05
C ASN A 465 -2.14 1.51 14.91
N ILE A 466 -2.12 2.01 13.69
CA ILE A 466 -2.43 1.22 12.49
C ILE A 466 -1.23 1.24 11.55
N TYR A 467 -0.67 0.07 11.25
CA TYR A 467 0.53 -0.08 10.44
C TYR A 467 0.31 -1.02 9.27
N ARG A 468 0.95 -0.70 8.14
CA ARG A 468 0.76 -1.34 6.85
C ARG A 468 2.07 -1.89 6.34
N PHE A 469 2.25 -3.20 6.42
CA PHE A 469 3.51 -3.82 6.06
C PHE A 469 3.37 -5.30 5.74
N ILE A 470 3.80 -5.69 4.54
CA ILE A 470 4.00 -7.07 4.14
C ILE A 470 5.51 -7.36 4.12
N PRO A 471 6.01 -8.35 4.88
CA PRO A 471 7.44 -8.57 5.16
C PRO A 471 8.20 -9.33 4.04
N PHE A 472 7.84 -9.13 2.77
CA PHE A 472 8.59 -9.67 1.64
C PHE A 472 9.50 -8.63 0.99
N LYS A 473 10.58 -9.09 0.38
CA LYS A 473 11.47 -8.27 -0.44
C LYS A 473 11.27 -8.56 -1.91
N ILE A 474 10.91 -7.53 -2.67
CA ILE A 474 10.70 -7.63 -4.12
C ILE A 474 11.33 -6.47 -4.87
N ASN A 475 11.58 -6.69 -6.16
CA ASN A 475 12.05 -5.66 -7.07
C ASN A 475 10.89 -4.95 -7.81
N HIS A 476 11.23 -4.01 -8.68
CA HIS A 476 10.22 -3.25 -9.42
C HIS A 476 9.34 -4.13 -10.32
N ALA A 477 9.93 -5.09 -11.06
CA ALA A 477 9.19 -5.97 -11.95
C ALA A 477 8.20 -6.87 -11.19
N GLU A 478 8.64 -7.43 -10.06
CA GLU A 478 7.78 -8.20 -9.15
C GLU A 478 6.68 -7.34 -8.54
N GLN A 479 6.98 -6.09 -8.14
CA GLN A 479 5.97 -5.17 -7.63
C GLN A 479 4.91 -4.84 -8.68
N GLN A 480 5.29 -4.72 -9.95
CA GLN A 480 4.34 -4.51 -11.06
C GLN A 480 3.48 -5.74 -11.37
N SER A 481 3.79 -6.92 -10.84
CA SER A 481 2.95 -8.13 -11.01
C SER A 481 1.70 -8.11 -10.12
N ILE A 482 1.67 -7.28 -9.08
CA ILE A 482 0.47 -7.04 -8.25
C ILE A 482 -0.61 -6.45 -9.15
N HIS A 483 -1.80 -7.06 -9.14
CA HIS A 483 -2.93 -6.75 -10.03
C HIS A 483 -2.64 -6.94 -11.54
N SER A 484 -1.51 -7.54 -11.89
CA SER A 484 -1.08 -7.78 -13.28
C SER A 484 -0.81 -9.26 -13.52
N THR A 485 -0.27 -9.57 -14.69
CA THR A 485 0.10 -10.91 -15.16
C THR A 485 1.28 -11.49 -14.39
N ASN A 486 1.30 -12.82 -14.31
CA ASN A 486 2.38 -13.63 -13.73
C ASN A 486 2.66 -13.35 -12.24
N GLU A 487 1.61 -13.09 -11.45
CA GLU A 487 1.76 -12.92 -10.01
C GLU A 487 2.28 -14.22 -9.35
N TYR A 488 3.33 -14.09 -8.55
CA TYR A 488 3.89 -15.15 -7.73
C TYR A 488 4.55 -14.58 -6.48
N ILE A 489 4.77 -15.43 -5.48
CA ILE A 489 5.70 -15.15 -4.38
C ILE A 489 6.80 -16.19 -4.35
N SER A 490 8.05 -15.76 -4.17
CA SER A 490 9.15 -16.70 -3.95
C SER A 490 8.91 -17.49 -2.65
N ILE A 491 9.28 -18.77 -2.62
CA ILE A 491 9.19 -19.60 -1.41
C ILE A 491 9.96 -18.94 -0.26
N GLU A 492 11.11 -18.33 -0.53
CA GLU A 492 11.89 -17.60 0.47
C GLU A 492 11.10 -16.47 1.13
N ASN A 493 10.48 -15.58 0.33
CA ASN A 493 9.63 -14.52 0.85
C ASN A 493 8.42 -15.04 1.63
N TYR A 494 7.77 -16.11 1.14
CA TYR A 494 6.63 -16.72 1.86
C TYR A 494 7.06 -17.25 3.23
N MET A 495 8.18 -17.96 3.31
CA MET A 495 8.70 -18.47 4.58
C MET A 495 9.21 -17.36 5.51
N ARG A 496 9.82 -16.29 4.98
CA ARG A 496 10.16 -15.07 5.73
C ARG A 496 8.93 -14.43 6.35
N MET A 497 7.84 -14.37 5.60
CA MET A 497 6.59 -13.75 6.04
C MET A 497 5.94 -14.53 7.19
N ILE A 498 5.92 -15.86 7.12
CA ILE A 498 5.49 -16.71 8.26
C ILE A 498 6.33 -16.42 9.51
N ARG A 499 7.66 -16.36 9.38
CA ARG A 499 8.56 -16.10 10.52
C ARG A 499 8.41 -14.70 11.09
N TYR A 500 8.18 -13.71 10.24
CA TYR A 500 7.90 -12.35 10.67
C TYR A 500 6.65 -12.28 11.56
N PHE A 501 5.52 -12.83 11.10
CA PHE A 501 4.29 -12.77 11.88
C PHE A 501 4.38 -13.58 13.18
N GLU A 502 5.05 -14.73 13.15
CA GLU A 502 5.35 -15.51 14.35
C GLU A 502 6.19 -14.69 15.35
N TYR A 503 7.22 -13.98 14.87
CA TYR A 503 8.03 -13.10 15.70
C TYR A 503 7.18 -12.00 16.33
N VAL A 504 6.36 -11.29 15.56
CA VAL A 504 5.53 -10.20 16.08
C VAL A 504 4.55 -10.74 17.13
N MET A 505 3.86 -11.85 16.85
CA MET A 505 2.90 -12.46 17.77
C MET A 505 3.54 -12.91 19.09
N LYS A 506 4.78 -13.42 19.07
CA LYS A 506 5.49 -13.90 20.27
C LYS A 506 6.20 -12.80 21.07
N ASN A 507 6.53 -11.68 20.43
CA ASN A 507 7.41 -10.66 21.01
C ASN A 507 6.75 -9.29 21.20
N TYR A 508 5.45 -9.13 20.91
CA TYR A 508 4.75 -7.84 21.04
C TYR A 508 4.88 -7.19 22.43
N ASP A 509 4.85 -7.99 23.50
CA ASP A 509 4.92 -7.54 24.90
C ASP A 509 6.30 -7.75 25.56
N LYS A 510 7.35 -7.99 24.76
CA LYS A 510 8.75 -8.03 25.25
C LYS A 510 9.44 -6.71 24.99
#